data_AF-A5IXL6-F1
#
_entry.id   AF-A5IXL6-F1
#
_cell.length_a   1.000
_cell.length_b   1.000
_cell.length_c   1.000
_cell.angle_alpha   90.00
_cell.angle_beta   90.00
_cell.angle_gamma   90.00
#
_symmetry.space_group_name_H-M   'P 1'
#
loop_
_entity.id
_entity.type
_entity.pdbx_description
1 polymer ?
#
loop_
_entity_poly.entity_id
_entity_poly.type
_entity_poly.pdbx_seq_one_letter_code
_entity_poly.pdbx_strand_id
1 'polypeptide(L)'
;MSKWKVRLTFLPISLASLSIISASCQGSFYRQKDVFETEFSKEMFEYYNQYKNIWEQITNFISNDSYKKYFLDNYSKIDHITKEWKNVIDQILPYMGTNKDGKQDHKLELGYKTGTDGKFELINNSINSELLFNELTDKPKNKEINIRTNIGYIAILNEEVNNIISDYVQDLRKSKSDSLFKSFYNEFDILPGWPLFKNLSEKERYRYQNLFLESLVKKYSGMQSEYSRKFFDSQKVNIDYKNIRGITPEGNTYHTHALVNLWYEWNKVILPEVDDSSNSNDKRVWKNNKIFETVEFFKNVYKPAQKVKNEHNSKLILRFSKIDESSNSQNQVKEFELENLFDKFVLALVDDKEKWNIKIYPSDLDYNDFAFVFKNLFQELIDISAKINFTIKNYKN
;
A
#
# COMPACT_ATOMS: atom_id res chain seq x y z
N MET A 1 26.80 1.75 -9.87
CA MET A 1 27.22 2.93 -9.09
C MET A 1 27.15 4.16 -10.00
N SER A 2 26.14 5.01 -9.80
CA SER A 2 26.06 6.33 -10.43
C SER A 2 25.45 7.27 -9.39
N LYS A 3 26.28 8.18 -8.87
CA LYS A 3 25.87 9.17 -7.87
C LYS A 3 25.16 10.30 -8.63
N TRP A 4 23.84 10.33 -8.58
CA TRP A 4 23.08 11.51 -8.98
C TRP A 4 23.36 12.64 -7.98
N LYS A 5 24.25 13.54 -8.37
CA LYS A 5 24.45 14.83 -7.72
C LYS A 5 23.27 15.73 -8.09
N VAL A 6 22.36 15.95 -7.16
CA VAL A 6 21.39 17.05 -7.24
C VAL A 6 22.17 18.36 -7.30
N ARG A 7 22.19 19.01 -8.47
CA ARG A 7 22.65 20.40 -8.58
C ARG A 7 21.57 21.27 -7.94
N LEU A 8 21.80 21.71 -6.70
CA LEU A 8 21.17 22.90 -6.16
C LEU A 8 21.59 24.08 -7.05
N THR A 9 20.70 24.52 -7.92
CA THR A 9 20.79 25.84 -8.54
C THR A 9 20.57 26.87 -7.43
N PHE A 10 21.68 27.38 -6.90
CA PHE A 10 21.70 28.63 -6.16
C PHE A 10 21.14 29.72 -7.08
N LEU A 11 19.93 30.19 -6.80
CA LEU A 11 19.47 31.48 -7.31
C LEU A 11 20.36 32.55 -6.69
N PRO A 12 21.01 33.43 -7.48
CA PRO A 12 21.74 34.54 -6.95
C PRO A 12 20.74 35.47 -6.27
N ILE A 13 20.76 35.51 -4.94
CA ILE A 13 20.16 36.60 -4.17
C ILE A 13 20.93 37.84 -4.60
N SER A 14 20.39 38.63 -5.52
CA SER A 14 20.87 39.98 -5.71
C SER A 14 20.49 40.75 -4.44
N LEU A 15 21.42 40.83 -3.50
CA LEU A 15 21.45 41.88 -2.50
C LEU A 15 21.56 43.19 -3.27
N ALA A 16 20.41 43.75 -3.66
CA ALA A 16 20.32 45.11 -4.11
C ALA A 16 20.74 45.98 -2.92
N SER A 17 21.92 46.59 -3.05
CA SER A 17 22.47 47.56 -2.12
C SER A 17 21.45 48.67 -1.87
N LEU A 18 20.84 48.64 -0.70
CA LEU A 18 20.05 49.75 -0.16
C LEU A 18 20.96 50.97 -0.04
N SER A 19 20.85 51.86 -1.03
CA SER A 19 21.51 53.16 -1.01
C SER A 19 20.81 54.00 0.04
N ILE A 20 21.48 54.21 1.18
CA ILE A 20 21.03 55.08 2.25
C ILE A 20 21.05 56.51 1.72
N ILE A 21 19.87 57.06 1.38
CA ILE A 21 19.70 58.51 1.20
C ILE A 21 18.99 59.03 2.45
N SER A 22 19.78 59.71 3.27
CA SER A 22 19.35 60.44 4.47
C SER A 22 18.70 61.77 4.08
N ALA A 23 17.38 61.90 4.29
CA ALA A 23 16.74 63.21 4.48
C ALA A 23 15.33 63.09 5.13
N SER A 24 15.14 63.80 6.24
CA SER A 24 13.89 64.10 6.97
C SER A 24 13.18 62.94 7.71
N CYS A 25 13.51 62.84 9.00
CA CYS A 25 13.07 61.84 9.96
C CYS A 25 11.67 62.10 10.53
N GLN A 26 10.59 62.01 9.73
CA GLN A 26 9.25 61.63 10.21
C GLN A 26 8.40 60.95 9.11
N GLY A 27 8.74 61.13 7.83
CA GLY A 27 8.06 60.45 6.69
C GLY A 27 8.74 59.17 6.18
N SER A 28 9.98 58.89 6.61
CA SER A 28 10.79 57.75 6.10
C SER A 28 10.40 56.40 6.72
N PHE A 29 10.10 56.37 8.02
CA PHE A 29 9.71 55.14 8.72
C PHE A 29 8.33 54.60 8.29
N TYR A 30 7.36 55.47 8.03
CA TYR A 30 6.05 55.06 7.51
C TYR A 30 6.17 54.41 6.13
N ARG A 31 7.00 55.00 5.25
CA ARG A 31 7.30 54.41 3.94
C ARG A 31 8.01 53.07 4.06
N GLN A 32 8.90 52.90 5.04
CA GLN A 32 9.59 51.63 5.26
C GLN A 32 8.64 50.53 5.76
N LYS A 33 7.73 50.85 6.69
CA LYS A 33 6.69 49.93 7.16
C LYS A 33 5.74 49.52 6.02
N ASP A 34 5.30 50.48 5.21
CA ASP A 34 4.43 50.19 4.07
C ASP A 34 5.11 49.30 3.02
N VAL A 35 6.42 49.49 2.80
CA VAL A 35 7.23 48.60 1.94
C VAL A 35 7.29 47.18 2.52
N PHE A 36 7.62 47.02 3.80
CA PHE A 36 7.67 45.71 4.45
C PHE A 36 6.31 44.99 4.44
N GLU A 37 5.23 45.70 4.76
CA GLU A 37 3.87 45.15 4.71
C GLU A 37 3.47 44.71 3.29
N THR A 38 3.90 45.46 2.27
CA THR A 38 3.66 45.15 0.86
C THR A 38 4.42 43.91 0.43
N GLU A 39 5.71 43.82 0.76
CA GLU A 39 6.55 42.65 0.46
C GLU A 39 6.04 41.39 1.16
N PHE A 40 5.75 41.48 2.46
CA PHE A 40 5.15 40.39 3.22
C PHE A 40 3.84 39.89 2.60
N SER A 41 2.95 40.82 2.23
CA SER A 41 1.69 40.45 1.58
C SER A 41 1.93 39.75 0.24
N LYS A 42 2.82 40.30 -0.59
CA LYS A 42 3.17 39.74 -1.89
C LYS A 42 3.69 38.30 -1.76
N GLU A 43 4.65 38.06 -0.88
CA GLU A 43 5.20 36.71 -0.66
C GLU A 43 4.15 35.73 -0.16
N MET A 44 3.32 36.14 0.81
CA MET A 44 2.23 35.32 1.33
C MET A 44 1.23 34.93 0.23
N PHE A 45 0.85 35.87 -0.64
CA PHE A 45 -0.03 35.60 -1.79
C PHE A 45 0.62 34.65 -2.80
N GLU A 46 1.90 34.86 -3.12
CA GLU A 46 2.63 34.01 -4.06
C GLU A 46 2.70 32.56 -3.55
N TYR A 47 3.12 32.35 -2.31
CA TYR A 47 3.23 31.00 -1.74
C TYR A 47 1.88 30.34 -1.53
N TYR A 48 0.85 31.08 -1.12
CA TYR A 48 -0.50 30.52 -1.04
C TYR A 48 -1.01 30.08 -2.42
N ASN A 49 -0.79 30.86 -3.48
CA ASN A 49 -1.20 30.46 -4.83
C ASN A 49 -0.47 29.20 -5.29
N GLN A 50 0.82 29.05 -4.99
CA GLN A 50 1.55 27.80 -5.22
C GLN A 50 0.92 26.64 -4.44
N TYR A 51 0.64 26.83 -3.15
CA TYR A 51 0.00 25.82 -2.30
C TYR A 51 -1.36 25.39 -2.86
N LYS A 52 -2.20 26.36 -3.22
CA LYS A 52 -3.54 26.16 -3.79
C LYS A 52 -3.48 25.34 -5.06
N ASN A 53 -2.58 25.65 -5.99
CA ASN A 53 -2.45 24.92 -7.25
C ASN A 53 -2.07 23.44 -7.03
N ILE A 54 -1.18 23.15 -6.09
CA ILE A 54 -0.81 21.76 -5.73
C ILE A 54 -1.97 21.07 -5.03
N TRP A 55 -2.63 21.76 -4.10
CA TRP A 55 -3.82 21.24 -3.41
C TRP A 55 -4.95 20.89 -4.39
N GLU A 56 -5.20 21.72 -5.39
CA GLU A 56 -6.18 21.48 -6.45
C GLU A 56 -5.84 20.23 -7.26
N GLN A 57 -4.57 20.02 -7.61
CA GLN A 57 -4.11 18.79 -8.28
C GLN A 57 -4.40 17.55 -7.44
N ILE A 58 -4.09 17.56 -6.15
CA ILE A 58 -4.41 16.47 -5.23
C ILE A 58 -5.93 16.24 -5.19
N THR A 59 -6.73 17.31 -5.03
CA THR A 59 -8.19 17.17 -4.96
C THR A 59 -8.80 16.64 -6.26
N ASN A 60 -8.28 17.04 -7.41
CA ASN A 60 -8.71 16.55 -8.71
C ASN A 60 -8.37 15.06 -8.87
N PHE A 61 -7.17 14.65 -8.48
CA PHE A 61 -6.75 13.25 -8.50
C PHE A 61 -7.65 12.37 -7.64
N ILE A 62 -7.96 12.82 -6.42
CA ILE A 62 -8.85 12.07 -5.52
C ILE A 62 -10.33 12.31 -5.81
N SER A 63 -10.72 13.15 -6.78
CA SER A 63 -12.14 13.40 -7.08
C SER A 63 -12.78 12.22 -7.83
N ASN A 64 -14.08 12.02 -7.64
CA ASN A 64 -14.89 11.04 -8.37
C ASN A 64 -14.28 9.63 -8.45
N ASP A 65 -13.56 9.24 -7.40
CA ASP A 65 -12.88 7.95 -7.28
C ASP A 65 -11.90 7.63 -8.43
N SER A 66 -11.39 8.66 -9.13
CA SER A 66 -10.45 8.50 -10.26
C SER A 66 -9.21 7.68 -9.89
N TYR A 67 -8.68 7.92 -8.68
CA TYR A 67 -7.56 7.17 -8.11
C TYR A 67 -7.77 5.65 -8.05
N LYS A 68 -9.02 5.15 -8.02
CA LYS A 68 -9.31 3.71 -7.99
C LYS A 68 -8.89 3.02 -9.29
N LYS A 69 -8.85 3.74 -10.42
CA LYS A 69 -8.47 3.16 -11.73
C LYS A 69 -7.06 2.57 -11.73
N TYR A 70 -6.17 3.02 -10.85
CA TYR A 70 -4.81 2.49 -10.71
C TYR A 70 -4.76 1.07 -10.16
N PHE A 71 -5.80 0.63 -9.44
CA PHE A 71 -5.74 -0.63 -8.70
C PHE A 71 -7.01 -1.47 -8.70
N LEU A 72 -8.18 -0.93 -9.06
CA LEU A 72 -9.47 -1.56 -8.83
C LEU A 72 -9.62 -2.93 -9.49
N ASP A 73 -9.22 -3.08 -10.76
CA ASP A 73 -9.33 -4.36 -11.46
C ASP A 73 -8.49 -5.45 -10.79
N ASN A 74 -7.21 -5.16 -10.56
CA ASN A 74 -6.31 -6.08 -9.85
C ASN A 74 -6.74 -6.32 -8.40
N TYR A 75 -7.27 -5.31 -7.72
CA TYR A 75 -7.83 -5.45 -6.38
C TYR A 75 -9.00 -6.42 -6.36
N SER A 76 -9.95 -6.30 -7.29
CA SER A 76 -11.09 -7.23 -7.40
C SER A 76 -10.64 -8.64 -7.75
N LYS A 77 -9.63 -8.80 -8.62
CA LYS A 77 -9.05 -10.11 -8.93
C LYS A 77 -8.38 -10.74 -7.70
N ILE A 78 -7.58 -9.97 -6.97
CA ILE A 78 -6.91 -10.42 -5.74
C ILE A 78 -7.93 -10.77 -4.65
N ASP A 79 -8.97 -9.96 -4.46
CA ASP A 79 -10.06 -10.24 -3.53
C ASP A 79 -10.76 -11.56 -3.89
N HIS A 80 -11.03 -11.80 -5.17
CA HIS A 80 -11.60 -13.08 -5.63
C HIS A 80 -10.64 -14.26 -5.38
N ILE A 81 -9.36 -14.14 -5.74
CA ILE A 81 -8.32 -15.15 -5.50
C ILE A 81 -8.25 -15.55 -4.03
N THR A 82 -8.21 -14.55 -3.13
CA THR A 82 -8.07 -14.77 -1.69
C THR A 82 -9.34 -15.37 -1.07
N LYS A 83 -10.52 -15.04 -1.58
CA LYS A 83 -11.80 -15.70 -1.20
C LYS A 83 -11.85 -17.15 -1.62
N GLU A 84 -11.49 -17.47 -2.86
CA GLU A 84 -11.44 -18.87 -3.31
C GLU A 84 -10.39 -19.67 -2.53
N TRP A 85 -9.25 -19.06 -2.20
CA TRP A 85 -8.26 -19.69 -1.32
C TRP A 85 -8.80 -19.99 0.07
N LYS A 86 -9.51 -19.03 0.68
CA LYS A 86 -10.15 -19.23 1.97
C LYS A 86 -11.13 -20.41 1.94
N ASN A 87 -11.94 -20.53 0.89
CA ASN A 87 -12.85 -21.67 0.71
C ASN A 87 -12.12 -23.02 0.66
N VAL A 88 -10.92 -23.07 0.07
CA VAL A 88 -10.07 -24.26 0.07
C VAL A 88 -9.56 -24.56 1.47
N ILE A 89 -8.98 -23.56 2.15
CA ILE A 89 -8.41 -23.71 3.49
C ILE A 89 -9.47 -24.16 4.49
N ASP A 90 -10.66 -23.56 4.49
CA ASP A 90 -11.75 -23.90 5.41
C ASP A 90 -12.18 -25.37 5.29
N GLN A 91 -12.08 -25.97 4.09
CA GLN A 91 -12.40 -27.38 3.87
C GLN A 91 -11.33 -28.34 4.42
N ILE A 92 -10.05 -27.95 4.36
CA ILE A 92 -8.93 -28.82 4.77
C ILE A 92 -8.43 -28.54 6.18
N LEU A 93 -8.75 -27.37 6.75
CA LEU A 93 -8.28 -26.92 8.06
C LEU A 93 -8.47 -27.95 9.20
N PRO A 94 -9.62 -28.67 9.30
CA PRO A 94 -9.81 -29.68 10.34
C PRO A 94 -8.79 -30.82 10.31
N TYR A 95 -8.14 -31.04 9.16
CA TYR A 95 -7.16 -32.10 8.94
C TYR A 95 -5.71 -31.59 8.95
N MET A 96 -5.52 -30.28 9.08
CA MET A 96 -4.21 -29.62 9.10
C MET A 96 -3.72 -29.28 10.51
N GLY A 97 -4.47 -29.69 11.53
CA GLY A 97 -4.17 -29.43 12.94
C GLY A 97 -2.88 -30.08 13.44
N THR A 98 -2.31 -29.47 14.46
CA THR A 98 -1.23 -30.02 15.27
C THR A 98 -1.71 -30.26 16.69
N ASN A 99 -1.32 -31.36 17.31
CA ASN A 99 -1.55 -31.61 18.73
C ASN A 99 -0.79 -30.62 19.63
N LYS A 100 -1.00 -30.75 20.94
CA LYS A 100 -0.39 -29.89 21.98
C LYS A 100 1.15 -29.89 21.96
N ASP A 101 1.77 -30.93 21.41
CA ASP A 101 3.23 -31.07 21.28
C ASP A 101 3.75 -30.54 19.93
N GLY A 102 2.88 -29.95 19.11
CA GLY A 102 3.23 -29.45 17.78
C GLY A 102 3.42 -30.55 16.73
N LYS A 103 3.07 -31.80 17.02
CA LYS A 103 3.05 -32.89 16.03
C LYS A 103 1.75 -32.84 15.22
N GLN A 104 1.81 -33.23 13.96
CA GLN A 104 0.64 -33.25 13.07
C GLN A 104 -0.35 -34.32 13.53
N ASP A 105 -1.65 -34.00 13.50
CA ASP A 105 -2.71 -34.96 13.86
C ASP A 105 -3.04 -35.92 12.71
N HIS A 106 -2.80 -35.47 11.47
CA HIS A 106 -3.04 -36.24 10.26
C HIS A 106 -1.81 -36.24 9.38
N LYS A 107 -1.62 -37.36 8.69
CA LYS A 107 -0.70 -37.50 7.57
C LYS A 107 -1.46 -37.15 6.30
N LEU A 108 -0.87 -36.30 5.45
CA LEU A 108 -1.34 -36.11 4.08
C LEU A 108 -0.61 -37.09 3.17
N GLU A 109 -1.38 -37.76 2.33
CA GLU A 109 -0.93 -38.71 1.32
C GLU A 109 -1.49 -38.28 -0.04
N LEU A 110 -0.63 -38.32 -1.06
CA LEU A 110 -1.01 -38.05 -2.43
C LEU A 110 -1.06 -39.36 -3.22
N GLY A 111 -2.20 -39.65 -3.83
CA GLY A 111 -2.42 -40.92 -4.52
C GLY A 111 -3.58 -40.88 -5.50
N TYR A 112 -3.97 -42.05 -5.99
CA TYR A 112 -5.09 -42.23 -6.91
C TYR A 112 -5.73 -43.59 -6.65
N LYS A 113 -6.94 -43.80 -7.18
CA LYS A 113 -7.64 -45.08 -7.05
C LYS A 113 -7.47 -45.91 -8.33
N THR A 114 -7.15 -47.19 -8.18
CA THR A 114 -7.00 -48.16 -9.27
C THR A 114 -8.14 -49.18 -9.29
N GLY A 115 -8.49 -49.63 -10.50
CA GLY A 115 -9.44 -50.71 -10.73
C GLY A 115 -10.90 -50.42 -10.32
N THR A 116 -11.75 -51.44 -10.40
CA THR A 116 -13.15 -51.42 -9.94
C THR A 116 -13.27 -51.35 -8.42
N ASP A 117 -12.26 -51.86 -7.72
CA ASP A 117 -12.28 -52.06 -6.26
C ASP A 117 -11.86 -50.79 -5.50
N GLY A 118 -11.42 -49.75 -6.22
CA GLY A 118 -11.11 -48.44 -5.67
C GLY A 118 -9.90 -48.42 -4.73
N LYS A 119 -8.95 -49.34 -4.91
CA LYS A 119 -7.73 -49.41 -4.08
C LYS A 119 -6.90 -48.15 -4.28
N PHE A 120 -6.46 -47.55 -3.18
CA PHE A 120 -5.63 -46.35 -3.25
C PHE A 120 -4.15 -46.69 -3.37
N GLU A 121 -3.51 -46.08 -4.34
CA GLU A 121 -2.09 -46.20 -4.62
C GLU A 121 -1.41 -44.85 -4.46
N LEU A 122 -0.32 -44.84 -3.69
CA LEU A 122 0.50 -43.66 -3.48
C LEU A 122 1.25 -43.30 -4.76
N ILE A 123 1.34 -42.01 -5.05
CA ILE A 123 2.19 -41.53 -6.13
C ILE A 123 3.63 -41.48 -5.64
N ASN A 124 4.49 -42.22 -6.33
CA ASN A 124 5.93 -42.20 -6.09
C ASN A 124 6.58 -41.23 -7.09
N ASN A 125 6.43 -39.90 -6.88
CA ASN A 125 7.01 -38.86 -7.74
C ASN A 125 7.47 -37.63 -6.92
N SER A 126 8.03 -36.64 -7.62
CA SER A 126 8.67 -35.40 -7.12
C SER A 126 7.85 -34.52 -6.18
N ILE A 127 6.53 -34.66 -6.09
CA ILE A 127 5.71 -33.93 -5.11
C ILE A 127 5.53 -34.81 -3.89
N ASN A 128 6.51 -34.71 -3.01
CA ASN A 128 6.45 -35.35 -1.71
C ASN A 128 5.22 -34.80 -0.97
N SER A 129 4.39 -35.70 -0.43
CA SER A 129 3.21 -35.33 0.35
C SER A 129 3.57 -34.46 1.57
N GLU A 130 4.79 -34.61 2.09
CA GLU A 130 5.34 -33.75 3.14
C GLU A 130 5.50 -32.29 2.69
N LEU A 131 5.96 -32.05 1.45
CA LEU A 131 6.12 -30.71 0.90
C LEU A 131 4.76 -30.04 0.69
N LEU A 132 3.77 -30.78 0.17
CA LEU A 132 2.41 -30.30 0.02
C LEU A 132 1.78 -29.95 1.38
N PHE A 133 1.94 -30.81 2.39
CA PHE A 133 1.49 -30.51 3.75
C PHE A 133 2.14 -29.24 4.27
N ASN A 134 3.46 -29.12 4.11
CA ASN A 134 4.24 -27.98 4.60
C ASN A 134 3.78 -26.64 3.99
N GLU A 135 3.33 -26.66 2.73
CA GLU A 135 2.85 -25.45 2.05
C GLU A 135 1.40 -25.07 2.40
N LEU A 136 0.60 -26.00 2.92
CA LEU A 136 -0.82 -25.80 3.25
C LEU A 136 -1.11 -25.66 4.76
N THR A 137 -0.20 -26.04 5.64
CA THR A 137 -0.35 -25.90 7.10
C THR A 137 -0.16 -24.45 7.57
N ASP A 138 -0.66 -24.11 8.76
CA ASP A 138 -0.37 -22.83 9.45
C ASP A 138 0.97 -22.85 10.20
N LYS A 139 1.57 -24.03 10.38
CA LYS A 139 2.85 -24.24 11.08
C LYS A 139 3.88 -24.95 10.21
N PRO A 140 4.39 -24.29 9.14
CA PRO A 140 5.40 -24.88 8.28
C PRO A 140 6.69 -25.21 9.06
N LYS A 141 7.29 -26.37 8.76
CA LYS A 141 8.63 -26.75 9.18
C LYS A 141 9.67 -26.10 8.27
N ASN A 142 10.77 -25.62 8.87
CA ASN A 142 11.97 -25.11 8.19
C ASN A 142 11.74 -23.92 7.23
N LYS A 143 10.58 -23.26 7.28
CA LYS A 143 10.24 -22.10 6.44
C LYS A 143 9.32 -21.18 7.24
N GLU A 144 9.60 -19.87 7.23
CA GLU A 144 8.74 -18.90 7.93
C GLU A 144 7.44 -18.61 7.16
N ILE A 145 7.52 -18.58 5.83
CA ILE A 145 6.42 -18.17 4.95
C ILE A 145 6.16 -19.25 3.91
N ASN A 146 5.00 -19.87 3.95
CA ASN A 146 4.55 -20.87 2.99
C ASN A 146 3.42 -20.33 2.08
N ILE A 147 2.92 -21.12 1.12
CA ILE A 147 1.86 -20.68 0.20
C ILE A 147 0.61 -20.19 0.93
N ARG A 148 0.16 -20.92 1.97
CA ARG A 148 -0.98 -20.50 2.79
C ARG A 148 -0.76 -19.11 3.41
N THR A 149 0.38 -18.89 4.03
CA THR A 149 0.75 -17.61 4.65
C THR A 149 0.91 -16.51 3.61
N ASN A 150 1.51 -16.81 2.44
CA ASN A 150 1.68 -15.87 1.33
C ASN A 150 0.33 -15.30 0.86
N ILE A 151 -0.65 -16.16 0.57
CA ILE A 151 -1.97 -15.71 0.10
C ILE A 151 -2.71 -14.96 1.22
N GLY A 152 -2.57 -15.39 2.47
CA GLY A 152 -3.09 -14.65 3.63
C GLY A 152 -2.52 -13.23 3.73
N TYR A 153 -1.21 -13.06 3.56
CA TYR A 153 -0.57 -11.75 3.54
C TYR A 153 -1.01 -10.88 2.36
N ILE A 154 -1.24 -11.47 1.19
CA ILE A 154 -1.81 -10.75 0.06
C ILE A 154 -3.22 -10.24 0.39
N ALA A 155 -4.06 -11.05 1.05
CA ALA A 155 -5.40 -10.64 1.46
C ALA A 155 -5.37 -9.44 2.41
N ILE A 156 -4.55 -9.53 3.46
CA ILE A 156 -4.37 -8.46 4.45
C ILE A 156 -3.85 -7.18 3.80
N LEU A 157 -2.86 -7.28 2.92
CA LEU A 157 -2.29 -6.13 2.22
C LEU A 157 -3.30 -5.48 1.26
N ASN A 158 -4.06 -6.30 0.53
CA ASN A 158 -5.09 -5.82 -0.40
C ASN A 158 -6.15 -5.02 0.35
N GLU A 159 -6.64 -5.55 1.48
CA GLU A 159 -7.63 -4.88 2.32
C GLU A 159 -7.09 -3.58 2.95
N GLU A 160 -5.87 -3.62 3.51
CA GLU A 160 -5.29 -2.44 4.16
C GLU A 160 -5.06 -1.29 3.19
N VAL A 161 -4.55 -1.55 1.99
CA VAL A 161 -4.37 -0.50 0.96
C VAL A 161 -5.71 0.16 0.64
N ASN A 162 -6.76 -0.60 0.41
CA ASN A 162 -8.08 -0.04 0.10
C ASN A 162 -8.66 0.78 1.27
N ASN A 163 -8.53 0.27 2.49
CA ASN A 163 -9.03 0.93 3.70
C ASN A 163 -8.29 2.26 3.95
N ILE A 164 -6.95 2.25 3.90
CA ILE A 164 -6.12 3.45 4.05
C ILE A 164 -6.50 4.53 3.05
N ILE A 165 -6.60 4.15 1.78
CA ILE A 165 -6.91 5.11 0.73
C ILE A 165 -8.30 5.69 0.96
N SER A 166 -9.28 4.85 1.30
CA SER A 166 -10.64 5.30 1.61
C SER A 166 -10.66 6.29 2.77
N ASP A 167 -10.03 5.95 3.89
CA ASP A 167 -10.02 6.76 5.12
C ASP A 167 -9.32 8.11 4.88
N TYR A 168 -8.16 8.11 4.22
CA TYR A 168 -7.42 9.35 3.94
C TYR A 168 -8.11 10.21 2.88
N VAL A 169 -8.62 9.64 1.79
CA VAL A 169 -9.38 10.39 0.78
C VAL A 169 -10.64 10.99 1.39
N GLN A 170 -11.35 10.25 2.25
CA GLN A 170 -12.52 10.76 2.94
C GLN A 170 -12.16 11.93 3.85
N ASP A 171 -11.05 11.84 4.60
CA ASP A 171 -10.56 12.93 5.45
C ASP A 171 -10.26 14.19 4.62
N LEU A 172 -9.51 14.07 3.52
CA LEU A 172 -9.12 15.20 2.64
C LEU A 172 -10.33 15.88 1.96
N ARG A 173 -11.42 15.14 1.72
CA ARG A 173 -12.65 15.67 1.11
C ARG A 173 -13.57 16.40 2.09
N LYS A 174 -13.41 16.21 3.41
CA LYS A 174 -14.27 16.85 4.42
C LYS A 174 -14.04 18.36 4.45
N SER A 175 -15.12 19.13 4.60
CA SER A 175 -15.04 20.58 4.81
C SER A 175 -14.33 20.92 6.14
N LYS A 176 -14.60 20.13 7.18
CA LYS A 176 -13.87 20.11 8.46
C LYS A 176 -13.04 18.82 8.53
N SER A 177 -11.84 18.87 7.95
CA SER A 177 -10.90 17.75 7.91
C SER A 177 -9.95 17.80 9.10
N ASP A 178 -9.59 16.63 9.64
CA ASP A 178 -8.53 16.51 10.64
C ASP A 178 -7.13 16.53 10.00
N SER A 179 -7.07 16.51 8.66
CA SER A 179 -5.82 16.66 7.93
C SER A 179 -5.28 18.08 8.07
N LEU A 180 -4.01 18.18 8.45
CA LEU A 180 -3.28 19.43 8.54
C LEU A 180 -3.11 20.09 7.18
N PHE A 181 -3.06 19.30 6.10
CA PHE A 181 -2.96 19.81 4.73
C PHE A 181 -4.23 20.55 4.31
N LYS A 182 -5.39 19.89 4.41
CA LYS A 182 -6.68 20.54 4.10
C LYS A 182 -6.95 21.70 5.05
N SER A 183 -6.68 21.52 6.34
CA SER A 183 -6.90 22.56 7.34
C SER A 183 -6.03 23.79 7.10
N PHE A 184 -4.79 23.63 6.62
CA PHE A 184 -3.91 24.75 6.27
C PHE A 184 -4.44 25.52 5.07
N TYR A 185 -4.86 24.81 4.02
CA TYR A 185 -5.53 25.41 2.87
C TYR A 185 -6.73 26.26 3.31
N ASN A 186 -7.57 25.71 4.19
CA ASN A 186 -8.80 26.34 4.61
C ASN A 186 -8.57 27.66 5.38
N GLU A 187 -7.44 27.84 6.09
CA GLU A 187 -7.18 29.08 6.85
C GLU A 187 -7.26 30.35 6.01
N PHE A 188 -6.90 30.26 4.73
CA PHE A 188 -6.95 31.39 3.79
C PHE A 188 -8.37 31.71 3.30
N ASP A 189 -9.31 30.79 3.46
CA ASP A 189 -10.72 30.93 3.08
C ASP A 189 -11.61 31.39 4.25
N ILE A 190 -11.15 31.31 5.51
CA ILE A 190 -11.98 31.59 6.70
C ILE A 190 -12.33 33.08 6.81
N LEU A 191 -11.38 33.99 6.51
CA LEU A 191 -11.59 35.43 6.68
C LEU A 191 -10.98 36.23 5.51
N PRO A 192 -11.77 37.11 4.86
CA PRO A 192 -11.27 37.97 3.81
C PRO A 192 -10.32 39.03 4.37
N GLY A 193 -9.28 39.37 3.59
CA GLY A 193 -8.36 40.45 3.89
C GLY A 193 -7.01 40.04 4.49
N TRP A 194 -6.73 38.74 4.61
CA TRP A 194 -5.39 38.24 4.92
C TRP A 194 -4.33 38.81 3.93
N PRO A 195 -3.04 38.85 4.32
CA PRO A 195 -2.50 38.50 5.63
C PRO A 195 -2.51 39.67 6.63
N LEU A 196 -2.88 40.88 6.18
CA LEU A 196 -2.82 42.11 6.99
C LEU A 196 -4.16 42.55 7.58
N PHE A 197 -5.28 42.01 7.11
CA PHE A 197 -6.65 42.31 7.55
C PHE A 197 -6.98 43.82 7.57
N LYS A 198 -6.50 44.54 6.54
CA LYS A 198 -6.67 46.00 6.44
C LYS A 198 -8.13 46.44 6.32
N ASN A 199 -9.01 45.53 5.92
CA ASN A 199 -10.47 45.69 5.86
C ASN A 199 -11.17 45.69 7.23
N LEU A 200 -10.48 45.33 8.32
CA LEU A 200 -11.03 45.32 9.68
C LEU A 200 -10.60 46.55 10.49
N SER A 201 -11.31 46.81 11.59
CA SER A 201 -10.91 47.83 12.57
C SER A 201 -9.53 47.52 13.17
N GLU A 202 -8.81 48.52 13.65
CA GLU A 202 -7.42 48.34 14.14
C GLU A 202 -7.30 47.29 15.26
N LYS A 203 -8.23 47.30 16.22
CA LYS A 203 -8.28 46.32 17.32
C LYS A 203 -8.53 44.90 16.82
N GLU A 204 -9.41 44.75 15.83
CA GLU A 204 -9.73 43.45 15.25
C GLU A 204 -8.61 42.95 14.34
N ARG A 205 -8.00 43.85 13.56
CA ARG A 205 -6.89 43.56 12.64
C ARG A 205 -5.76 42.82 13.35
N TYR A 206 -5.24 43.40 14.45
CA TYR A 206 -4.13 42.79 15.20
C TYR A 206 -4.51 41.40 15.73
N ARG A 207 -5.72 41.25 16.26
CA ARG A 207 -6.22 39.97 16.77
C ARG A 207 -6.31 38.91 15.67
N TYR A 208 -6.98 39.23 14.56
CA TYR A 208 -7.19 38.27 13.47
C TYR A 208 -5.90 37.94 12.73
N GLN A 209 -5.01 38.92 12.54
CA GLN A 209 -3.68 38.69 12.00
C GLN A 209 -2.91 37.70 12.87
N ASN A 210 -2.82 37.93 14.19
CA ASN A 210 -2.10 37.00 15.05
C ASN A 210 -2.69 35.59 15.04
N LEU A 211 -4.01 35.46 15.13
CA LEU A 211 -4.69 34.17 15.07
C LEU A 211 -4.40 33.43 13.77
N PHE A 212 -4.51 34.10 12.63
CA PHE A 212 -4.22 33.54 11.32
C PHE A 212 -2.76 33.07 11.23
N LEU A 213 -1.79 33.92 11.57
CA LEU A 213 -0.37 33.58 11.48
C LEU A 213 0.02 32.44 12.44
N GLU A 214 -0.45 32.47 13.69
CA GLU A 214 -0.21 31.38 14.66
C GLU A 214 -0.83 30.06 14.22
N SER A 215 -2.02 30.11 13.61
CA SER A 215 -2.71 28.95 13.08
C SER A 215 -1.91 28.27 11.96
N LEU A 216 -1.36 29.05 11.01
CA LEU A 216 -0.50 28.53 9.94
C LEU A 216 0.77 27.88 10.49
N VAL A 217 1.46 28.56 11.42
CA VAL A 217 2.68 28.04 12.06
C VAL A 217 2.41 26.73 12.80
N LYS A 218 1.31 26.69 13.57
CA LYS A 218 0.90 25.49 14.32
C LYS A 218 0.62 24.32 13.38
N LYS A 219 -0.13 24.54 12.30
CA LYS A 219 -0.44 23.47 11.34
C LYS A 219 0.80 22.95 10.63
N TYR A 220 1.65 23.85 10.13
CA TYR A 220 2.94 23.49 9.51
C TYR A 220 3.78 22.58 10.42
N SER A 221 3.87 22.91 11.73
CA SER A 221 4.70 22.13 12.67
C SER A 221 4.32 20.65 12.79
N GLY A 222 3.08 20.28 12.45
CA GLY A 222 2.61 18.88 12.47
C GLY A 222 2.59 18.18 11.11
N MET A 223 2.73 18.92 10.00
CA MET A 223 2.54 18.36 8.65
C MET A 223 3.52 17.24 8.33
N GLN A 224 4.80 17.39 8.70
CA GLN A 224 5.81 16.34 8.46
C GLN A 224 5.47 15.04 9.19
N SER A 225 4.96 15.15 10.43
CA SER A 225 4.55 13.98 11.22
C SER A 225 3.32 13.30 10.60
N GLU A 226 2.33 14.09 10.16
CA GLU A 226 1.18 13.53 9.43
C GLU A 226 1.62 12.86 8.12
N TYR A 227 2.52 13.49 7.35
CA TYR A 227 3.03 12.97 6.09
C TYR A 227 3.73 11.63 6.25
N SER A 228 4.68 11.54 7.18
CA SER A 228 5.41 10.30 7.43
C SER A 228 4.52 9.19 7.99
N ARG A 229 3.49 9.54 8.77
CA ARG A 229 2.55 8.55 9.31
C ARG A 229 1.53 8.07 8.27
N LYS A 230 0.99 8.97 7.45
CA LYS A 230 -0.13 8.68 6.53
C LYS A 230 0.35 8.37 5.11
N PHE A 231 1.19 9.21 4.51
CA PHE A 231 1.40 9.20 3.07
C PHE A 231 2.69 8.48 2.65
N PHE A 232 3.84 8.84 3.21
CA PHE A 232 5.11 8.21 2.86
C PHE A 232 6.17 8.30 3.96
N ASP A 233 6.73 7.15 4.33
CA ASP A 233 7.84 7.04 5.27
C ASP A 233 9.11 6.55 4.56
N SER A 234 10.10 7.43 4.40
CA SER A 234 11.37 7.09 3.76
C SER A 234 12.24 6.12 4.57
N GLN A 235 11.99 5.98 5.88
CA GLN A 235 12.76 5.09 6.75
C GLN A 235 12.23 3.65 6.73
N LYS A 236 11.01 3.42 6.23
CA LYS A 236 10.39 2.10 6.13
C LYS A 236 10.48 1.54 4.71
N VAL A 237 11.46 0.68 4.47
CA VAL A 237 11.64 0.01 3.17
C VAL A 237 10.91 -1.34 3.11
N ASN A 238 10.76 -2.02 4.25
CA ASN A 238 10.08 -3.32 4.35
C ASN A 238 8.75 -3.17 5.10
N ILE A 239 7.75 -3.95 4.69
CA ILE A 239 6.47 -4.03 5.39
C ILE A 239 6.51 -5.18 6.40
N ASP A 240 6.10 -4.89 7.63
CA ASP A 240 5.90 -5.92 8.64
C ASP A 240 4.46 -6.47 8.55
N TYR A 241 4.34 -7.58 7.83
CA TYR A 241 3.08 -8.28 7.58
C TYR A 241 2.36 -8.75 8.85
N LYS A 242 3.07 -8.94 9.97
CA LYS A 242 2.46 -9.32 11.26
C LYS A 242 1.78 -8.13 11.95
N ASN A 243 2.16 -6.91 11.53
CA ASN A 243 1.67 -5.64 12.07
C ASN A 243 0.77 -4.88 11.09
N ILE A 244 0.57 -5.36 9.85
CA ILE A 244 -0.56 -4.90 9.02
C ILE A 244 -1.83 -5.38 9.72
N ARG A 245 -2.85 -4.52 9.81
CA ARG A 245 -4.09 -4.76 10.56
C ARG A 245 -4.57 -6.22 10.48
N GLY A 246 -4.48 -6.95 11.60
CA GLY A 246 -5.10 -8.27 11.79
C GLY A 246 -4.18 -9.49 11.96
N ILE A 247 -3.83 -9.77 13.22
CA ILE A 247 -4.05 -11.10 13.82
C ILE A 247 -4.91 -10.97 15.10
N THR A 248 -4.87 -9.81 15.77
CA THR A 248 -5.80 -9.43 16.85
C THR A 248 -6.25 -7.97 16.68
N PRO A 249 -7.55 -7.71 16.42
CA PRO A 249 -8.09 -6.37 16.36
C PRO A 249 -8.42 -5.90 17.78
N GLU A 250 -7.41 -5.72 18.63
CA GLU A 250 -7.59 -5.07 19.93
C GLU A 250 -6.84 -3.75 19.93
N GLY A 251 -7.57 -2.66 19.67
CA GLY A 251 -7.15 -1.30 20.01
C GLY A 251 -6.71 -0.41 18.84
N ASN A 252 -7.55 0.60 18.58
CA ASN A 252 -7.32 1.83 17.81
C ASN A 252 -7.25 1.75 16.27
N THR A 253 -8.26 2.38 15.68
CA THR A 253 -8.34 3.26 14.48
C THR A 253 -7.09 3.75 13.73
N TYR A 254 -5.90 3.16 13.86
CA TYR A 254 -4.69 3.63 13.16
C TYR A 254 -4.09 2.56 12.25
N HIS A 255 -3.89 2.95 11.00
CA HIS A 255 -3.06 2.24 10.05
C HIS A 255 -1.59 2.27 10.48
N THR A 256 -0.89 1.15 10.35
CA THR A 256 0.48 0.97 10.89
C THR A 256 1.58 1.34 9.90
N HIS A 257 1.21 1.53 8.64
CA HIS A 257 2.11 1.84 7.54
C HIS A 257 1.55 3.00 6.71
N ALA A 258 2.46 3.76 6.11
CA ALA A 258 2.11 4.82 5.19
C ALA A 258 1.65 4.26 3.84
N LEU A 259 0.73 4.98 3.19
CA LEU A 259 0.04 4.55 1.98
C LEU A 259 1.01 4.16 0.85
N VAL A 260 1.98 5.02 0.53
CA VAL A 260 2.87 4.77 -0.61
C VAL A 260 3.79 3.57 -0.35
N ASN A 261 4.20 3.33 0.89
CA ASN A 261 5.00 2.15 1.24
C ASN A 261 4.20 0.85 1.03
N LEU A 262 2.93 0.81 1.46
CA LEU A 262 2.05 -0.34 1.24
C LEU A 262 1.69 -0.51 -0.23
N TRP A 263 1.47 0.59 -0.96
CA TRP A 263 1.22 0.59 -2.39
C TRP A 263 2.37 -0.06 -3.17
N TYR A 264 3.61 0.30 -2.86
CA TYR A 264 4.78 -0.33 -3.49
C TYR A 264 4.88 -1.82 -3.17
N GLU A 265 4.64 -2.21 -1.92
CA GLU A 265 4.66 -3.62 -1.56
C GLU A 265 3.53 -4.40 -2.25
N TRP A 266 2.33 -3.82 -2.34
CA TRP A 266 1.19 -4.43 -3.03
C TRP A 266 1.54 -4.70 -4.49
N ASN A 267 2.03 -3.68 -5.22
CA ASN A 267 2.46 -3.86 -6.60
C ASN A 267 3.56 -4.92 -6.73
N LYS A 268 4.56 -4.93 -5.84
CA LYS A 268 5.64 -5.93 -5.86
C LYS A 268 5.15 -7.37 -5.68
N VAL A 269 4.18 -7.60 -4.80
CA VAL A 269 3.72 -8.98 -4.52
C VAL A 269 2.70 -9.51 -5.54
N ILE A 270 2.06 -8.63 -6.32
CA ILE A 270 1.02 -9.01 -7.29
C ILE A 270 1.41 -8.78 -8.76
N LEU A 271 2.24 -7.80 -9.08
CA LEU A 271 2.68 -7.47 -10.45
C LEU A 271 4.12 -7.90 -10.72
N PRO A 272 4.45 -8.21 -11.98
CA PRO A 272 5.85 -8.40 -12.38
C PRO A 272 6.61 -7.08 -12.34
N GLU A 273 7.90 -7.13 -11.98
CA GLU A 273 8.82 -6.01 -12.16
C GLU A 273 9.10 -5.82 -13.66
N VAL A 274 9.20 -4.58 -14.12
CA VAL A 274 9.64 -4.26 -15.49
C VAL A 274 11.15 -4.08 -15.48
N ASP A 275 11.88 -4.91 -16.23
CA ASP A 275 13.33 -4.76 -16.39
C ASP A 275 13.65 -3.80 -17.54
N ASP A 276 13.74 -2.50 -17.20
CA ASP A 276 14.10 -1.41 -18.12
C ASP A 276 15.51 -1.54 -18.73
N SER A 277 16.34 -2.46 -18.23
CA SER A 277 17.73 -2.64 -18.70
C SER A 277 17.86 -3.61 -19.88
N SER A 278 16.76 -4.26 -20.30
CA SER A 278 16.80 -5.29 -21.34
C SER A 278 16.11 -4.85 -22.64
N ASN A 279 16.85 -4.85 -23.75
CA ASN A 279 16.37 -4.47 -25.10
C ASN A 279 15.39 -5.51 -25.73
N SER A 280 14.58 -6.22 -24.94
CA SER A 280 13.63 -7.22 -25.45
C SER A 280 12.20 -6.89 -25.03
N ASN A 281 11.26 -6.97 -25.98
CA ASN A 281 9.89 -6.45 -25.92
C ASN A 281 8.94 -6.98 -24.83
N ASP A 282 9.34 -7.88 -23.92
CA ASP A 282 8.56 -8.18 -22.71
C ASP A 282 9.41 -9.02 -21.73
N LYS A 283 10.22 -8.36 -20.89
CA LYS A 283 10.95 -9.04 -19.80
C LYS A 283 10.41 -8.60 -18.44
N ARG A 284 9.19 -9.05 -18.19
CA ARG A 284 8.59 -9.10 -16.86
C ARG A 284 9.42 -10.01 -15.95
N VAL A 285 9.96 -9.47 -14.86
CA VAL A 285 10.72 -10.20 -13.86
C VAL A 285 9.83 -10.46 -12.64
N TRP A 286 9.52 -11.72 -12.37
CA TRP A 286 8.63 -12.13 -11.28
C TRP A 286 9.35 -12.31 -9.93
N LYS A 287 10.40 -11.53 -9.68
CA LYS A 287 11.23 -11.67 -8.49
C LYS A 287 10.45 -11.25 -7.25
N ASN A 288 10.43 -12.09 -6.21
CA ASN A 288 9.69 -11.86 -4.96
C ASN A 288 8.17 -11.65 -5.14
N ASN A 289 7.60 -12.09 -6.28
CA ASN A 289 6.18 -11.97 -6.53
C ASN A 289 5.45 -13.19 -5.96
N LYS A 290 4.66 -12.95 -4.91
CA LYS A 290 3.97 -14.01 -4.16
C LYS A 290 2.88 -14.71 -4.98
N ILE A 291 2.25 -14.01 -5.93
CA ILE A 291 1.28 -14.61 -6.85
C ILE A 291 1.99 -15.60 -7.79
N PHE A 292 3.12 -15.21 -8.37
CA PHE A 292 3.92 -16.07 -9.24
C PHE A 292 4.43 -17.32 -8.51
N GLU A 293 4.96 -17.15 -7.28
CA GLU A 293 5.36 -18.27 -6.42
C GLU A 293 4.20 -19.26 -6.18
N THR A 294 3.00 -18.73 -5.95
CA THR A 294 1.78 -19.52 -5.76
C THR A 294 1.41 -20.27 -7.04
N VAL A 295 1.45 -19.60 -8.19
CA VAL A 295 1.14 -20.21 -9.50
C VAL A 295 2.13 -21.32 -9.84
N GLU A 296 3.43 -21.12 -9.64
CA GLU A 296 4.45 -22.14 -9.91
C GLU A 296 4.31 -23.34 -8.96
N PHE A 297 3.93 -23.13 -7.70
CA PHE A 297 3.58 -24.21 -6.79
C PHE A 297 2.43 -25.06 -7.33
N PHE A 298 1.29 -24.44 -7.68
CA PHE A 298 0.13 -25.18 -8.19
C PHE A 298 0.37 -25.82 -9.55
N LYS A 299 1.15 -25.18 -10.43
CA LYS A 299 1.61 -25.76 -11.69
C LYS A 299 2.36 -27.06 -11.47
N ASN A 300 3.25 -27.10 -10.48
CA ASN A 300 3.92 -28.33 -10.13
C ASN A 300 2.92 -29.36 -9.58
N VAL A 301 2.03 -28.97 -8.65
CA VAL A 301 1.00 -29.85 -8.05
C VAL A 301 0.10 -30.51 -9.09
N TYR A 302 -0.24 -29.82 -10.19
CA TYR A 302 -1.09 -30.35 -11.24
C TYR A 302 -0.37 -31.25 -12.26
N LYS A 303 0.97 -31.21 -12.35
CA LYS A 303 1.73 -32.12 -13.25
C LYS A 303 1.48 -33.60 -12.94
N PRO A 304 1.57 -34.07 -11.66
CA PRO A 304 1.17 -35.43 -11.32
C PRO A 304 -0.29 -35.75 -11.63
N ALA A 305 -1.21 -34.79 -11.50
CA ALA A 305 -2.63 -35.00 -11.77
C ALA A 305 -2.87 -35.38 -13.25
N GLN A 306 -2.23 -34.65 -14.16
CA GLN A 306 -2.26 -34.95 -15.59
C GLN A 306 -1.67 -36.33 -15.90
N LYS A 307 -0.55 -36.69 -15.26
CA LYS A 307 0.07 -38.01 -15.41
C LYS A 307 -0.87 -39.14 -14.99
N VAL A 308 -1.48 -39.02 -13.81
CA VAL A 308 -2.43 -40.02 -13.28
C VAL A 308 -3.64 -40.20 -14.19
N LYS A 309 -4.19 -39.08 -14.70
CA LYS A 309 -5.31 -39.11 -15.64
C LYS A 309 -4.94 -39.85 -16.93
N ASN A 310 -3.75 -39.60 -17.48
CA ASN A 310 -3.32 -40.19 -18.74
C ASN A 310 -2.91 -41.66 -18.62
N GLU A 311 -2.20 -42.03 -17.54
CA GLU A 311 -1.64 -43.38 -17.38
C GLU A 311 -2.61 -44.36 -16.71
N HIS A 312 -3.52 -43.86 -15.86
CA HIS A 312 -4.37 -44.71 -15.03
C HIS A 312 -5.87 -44.43 -15.21
N ASN A 313 -6.25 -43.48 -16.07
CA ASN A 313 -7.63 -43.02 -16.23
C ASN A 313 -8.32 -42.72 -14.88
N SER A 314 -7.56 -42.13 -13.96
CA SER A 314 -7.97 -41.86 -12.58
C SER A 314 -7.74 -40.40 -12.20
N LYS A 315 -8.24 -40.00 -11.03
CA LYS A 315 -8.06 -38.65 -10.49
C LYS A 315 -7.04 -38.65 -9.37
N LEU A 316 -6.33 -37.54 -9.25
CA LEU A 316 -5.45 -37.29 -8.12
C LEU A 316 -6.26 -37.02 -6.85
N ILE A 317 -5.92 -37.71 -5.78
CA ILE A 317 -6.61 -37.66 -4.50
C ILE A 317 -5.64 -37.22 -3.41
N LEU A 318 -6.05 -36.23 -2.63
CA LEU A 318 -5.44 -35.89 -1.34
C LEU A 318 -6.16 -36.70 -0.27
N ARG A 319 -5.41 -37.54 0.43
CA ARG A 319 -5.90 -38.36 1.52
C ARG A 319 -5.32 -37.88 2.84
N PHE A 320 -6.17 -37.56 3.80
CA PHE A 320 -5.80 -37.29 5.18
C PHE A 320 -6.12 -38.51 6.03
N SER A 321 -5.09 -39.03 6.71
CA SER A 321 -5.18 -40.20 7.58
C SER A 321 -4.70 -39.81 8.98
N LYS A 322 -5.52 -40.03 10.02
CA LYS A 322 -5.13 -39.70 11.39
C LYS A 322 -3.89 -40.51 11.82
N ILE A 323 -2.97 -39.87 12.55
CA ILE A 323 -1.66 -40.46 12.94
C ILE A 323 -1.75 -41.36 14.20
N ASP A 324 -2.93 -41.54 14.82
CA ASP A 324 -3.06 -42.32 16.07
C ASP A 324 -2.85 -43.85 15.91
N GLU A 325 -1.95 -44.38 16.75
CA GLU A 325 -1.40 -45.75 16.78
C GLU A 325 -2.28 -46.80 17.50
N SER A 326 -3.48 -46.44 17.97
CA SER A 326 -4.39 -47.40 18.60
C SER A 326 -5.23 -48.13 17.53
N SER A 327 -5.08 -49.45 17.51
CA SER A 327 -5.39 -50.43 16.47
C SER A 327 -6.87 -50.61 16.06
N ASN A 328 -7.71 -49.58 16.15
CA ASN A 328 -9.13 -49.63 15.72
C ASN A 328 -9.56 -48.47 14.79
N SER A 329 -8.62 -47.74 14.19
CA SER A 329 -8.87 -46.50 13.45
C SER A 329 -9.08 -46.65 11.94
N GLN A 330 -9.75 -47.71 11.45
CA GLN A 330 -10.17 -47.79 10.04
C GLN A 330 -11.15 -46.66 9.61
N ASN A 331 -11.62 -45.81 10.53
CA ASN A 331 -12.76 -44.91 10.32
C ASN A 331 -12.46 -43.40 10.24
N GLN A 332 -11.22 -42.94 10.08
CA GLN A 332 -10.94 -41.51 9.94
C GLN A 332 -9.99 -41.19 8.78
N VAL A 333 -10.35 -41.69 7.60
CA VAL A 333 -9.73 -41.27 6.33
C VAL A 333 -10.64 -40.25 5.66
N LYS A 334 -10.10 -39.08 5.31
CA LYS A 334 -10.79 -38.10 4.47
C LYS A 334 -10.07 -37.94 3.15
N GLU A 335 -10.83 -38.02 2.07
CA GLU A 335 -10.30 -37.87 0.71
C GLU A 335 -10.91 -36.66 0.02
N PHE A 336 -10.09 -35.95 -0.74
CA PHE A 336 -10.48 -34.88 -1.64
C PHE A 336 -9.91 -35.14 -3.02
N GLU A 337 -10.73 -35.05 -4.06
CA GLU A 337 -10.21 -34.97 -5.43
C GLU A 337 -9.53 -33.61 -5.61
N LEU A 338 -8.28 -33.61 -6.10
CA LEU A 338 -7.45 -32.40 -6.21
C LEU A 338 -8.16 -31.31 -7.04
N GLU A 339 -8.67 -31.68 -8.21
CA GLU A 339 -9.36 -30.76 -9.12
C GLU A 339 -10.60 -30.16 -8.45
N ASN A 340 -11.46 -30.97 -7.82
CA ASN A 340 -12.65 -30.44 -7.13
C ASN A 340 -12.31 -29.48 -5.99
N LEU A 341 -11.19 -29.72 -5.30
CA LEU A 341 -10.76 -28.90 -4.19
C LEU A 341 -10.17 -27.57 -4.68
N PHE A 342 -9.23 -27.59 -5.63
CA PHE A 342 -8.43 -26.41 -5.98
C PHE A 342 -8.86 -25.70 -7.26
N ASP A 343 -9.72 -26.27 -8.10
CA ASP A 343 -9.95 -25.75 -9.45
C ASP A 343 -10.50 -24.33 -9.50
N LYS A 344 -11.42 -23.98 -8.61
CA LYS A 344 -11.96 -22.61 -8.55
C LYS A 344 -10.88 -21.59 -8.22
N PHE A 345 -10.03 -21.93 -7.24
CA PHE A 345 -8.89 -21.12 -6.86
C PHE A 345 -7.86 -21.00 -8.00
N VAL A 346 -7.53 -22.10 -8.67
CA VAL A 346 -6.60 -22.07 -9.82
C VAL A 346 -7.18 -21.24 -10.98
N LEU A 347 -8.46 -21.37 -11.29
CA LEU A 347 -9.12 -20.54 -12.33
C LEU A 347 -9.23 -19.05 -11.96
N ALA A 348 -9.13 -18.72 -10.66
CA ALA A 348 -9.00 -17.33 -10.23
C ALA A 348 -7.57 -16.80 -10.45
N LEU A 349 -6.55 -17.65 -10.30
CA LEU A 349 -5.14 -17.29 -10.46
C LEU A 349 -4.67 -17.18 -11.92
N VAL A 350 -5.13 -18.08 -12.80
CA VAL A 350 -4.64 -18.20 -14.17
C VAL A 350 -5.76 -18.12 -15.21
N ASP A 351 -5.45 -17.57 -16.37
CA ASP A 351 -6.39 -17.46 -17.50
C ASP A 351 -6.56 -18.80 -18.24
N ASP A 352 -5.53 -19.63 -18.22
CA ASP A 352 -5.47 -20.91 -18.94
C ASP A 352 -4.66 -21.92 -18.10
N LYS A 353 -5.29 -23.03 -17.70
CA LYS A 353 -4.65 -24.09 -16.89
C LYS A 353 -3.63 -24.92 -17.66
N GLU A 354 -3.65 -24.88 -18.99
CA GLU A 354 -2.65 -25.57 -19.81
C GLU A 354 -1.38 -24.72 -19.93
N LYS A 355 -1.55 -23.40 -20.03
CA LYS A 355 -0.43 -22.45 -20.20
C LYS A 355 0.11 -21.86 -18.90
N TRP A 356 -0.70 -21.87 -17.83
CA TRP A 356 -0.39 -21.26 -16.53
C TRP A 356 -0.11 -19.75 -16.61
N ASN A 357 -0.81 -19.05 -17.50
CA ASN A 357 -0.71 -17.60 -17.65
C ASN A 357 -1.43 -16.91 -16.47
N ILE A 358 -0.71 -16.08 -15.70
CA ILE A 358 -1.25 -15.37 -14.54
C ILE A 358 -2.29 -14.33 -14.99
N LYS A 359 -3.45 -14.30 -14.32
CA LYS A 359 -4.62 -13.44 -14.63
C LYS A 359 -4.49 -11.98 -14.16
N ILE A 360 -3.34 -11.64 -13.59
CA ILE A 360 -3.04 -10.32 -13.03
C ILE A 360 -2.11 -9.60 -13.99
N TYR A 361 -2.51 -8.39 -14.38
CA TYR A 361 -1.82 -7.60 -15.38
C TYR A 361 -1.57 -6.20 -14.83
N PRO A 362 -0.44 -5.56 -15.15
CA PRO A 362 -0.26 -4.14 -14.86
C PRO A 362 -1.43 -3.34 -15.43
N SER A 363 -1.84 -2.29 -14.73
CA SER A 363 -2.74 -1.29 -15.33
C SER A 363 -2.04 -0.63 -16.52
N ASP A 364 -2.81 -0.18 -17.52
CA ASP A 364 -2.29 0.69 -18.58
C ASP A 364 -1.86 2.07 -18.05
N LEU A 365 -2.22 2.37 -16.80
CA LEU A 365 -1.81 3.58 -16.08
C LEU A 365 -0.46 3.37 -15.39
N ASP A 366 0.39 4.39 -15.40
CA ASP A 366 1.67 4.34 -14.68
C ASP A 366 1.40 4.35 -13.16
N TYR A 367 1.72 3.25 -12.48
CA TYR A 367 1.56 3.14 -11.03
C TYR A 367 2.40 4.18 -10.25
N ASN A 368 3.42 4.77 -10.89
CA ASN A 368 4.19 5.87 -10.32
C ASN A 368 3.38 7.16 -10.21
N ASP A 369 2.37 7.39 -11.04
CA ASP A 369 1.50 8.58 -10.94
C ASP A 369 0.71 8.56 -9.64
N PHE A 370 0.24 7.38 -9.21
CA PHE A 370 -0.40 7.20 -7.91
C PHE A 370 0.55 7.57 -6.76
N ALA A 371 1.78 7.05 -6.81
CA ALA A 371 2.78 7.34 -5.79
C ALA A 371 3.21 8.81 -5.81
N PHE A 372 3.32 9.42 -7.00
CA PHE A 372 3.69 10.82 -7.19
C PHE A 372 2.73 11.75 -6.45
N VAL A 373 1.42 11.53 -6.54
CA VAL A 373 0.44 12.38 -5.85
C VAL A 373 0.62 12.32 -4.34
N PHE A 374 0.64 11.12 -3.75
CA PHE A 374 0.69 10.98 -2.30
C PHE A 374 2.07 11.26 -1.69
N LYS A 375 3.15 11.04 -2.46
CA LYS A 375 4.53 11.28 -2.01
C LYS A 375 4.99 12.70 -2.37
N ASN A 376 5.02 13.03 -3.65
CA ASN A 376 5.66 14.24 -4.13
C ASN A 376 4.81 15.48 -3.87
N LEU A 377 3.53 15.47 -4.26
CA LEU A 377 2.70 16.66 -4.10
C LEU A 377 2.47 17.03 -2.63
N PHE A 378 2.30 16.04 -1.74
CA PHE A 378 2.21 16.33 -0.31
C PHE A 378 3.53 16.86 0.28
N GLN A 379 4.69 16.37 -0.18
CA GLN A 379 5.97 16.94 0.22
C GLN A 379 6.11 18.40 -0.28
N GLU A 380 5.69 18.69 -1.50
CA GLU A 380 5.69 20.06 -2.03
C GLU A 380 4.81 21.00 -1.19
N LEU A 381 3.66 20.55 -0.70
CA LEU A 381 2.83 21.32 0.24
C LEU A 381 3.58 21.64 1.55
N ILE A 382 4.38 20.70 2.07
CA ILE A 382 5.21 20.93 3.27
C ILE A 382 6.27 22.01 2.97
N ASP A 383 6.94 21.89 1.83
CA ASP A 383 8.02 22.81 1.43
C ASP A 383 7.49 24.23 1.23
N ILE A 384 6.31 24.38 0.62
CA ILE A 384 5.62 25.68 0.47
C ILE A 384 5.18 26.23 1.84
N SER A 385 4.65 25.38 2.72
CA SER A 385 4.26 25.77 4.08
C SER A 385 5.46 26.22 4.91
N ALA A 386 6.64 25.63 4.69
CA ALA A 386 7.88 26.04 5.32
C ALA A 386 8.29 27.46 4.89
N LYS A 387 8.14 27.80 3.60
CA LYS A 387 8.37 29.16 3.08
C LYS A 387 7.42 30.16 3.72
N ILE A 388 6.14 29.84 3.80
CA ILE A 388 5.13 30.67 4.50
C ILE A 388 5.55 30.90 5.96
N ASN A 389 5.89 29.84 6.70
CA ASN A 389 6.35 29.96 8.09
C ASN A 389 7.61 30.84 8.22
N PHE A 390 8.56 30.74 7.28
CA PHE A 390 9.74 31.60 7.26
C PHE A 390 9.38 33.08 7.03
N THR A 391 8.53 33.37 6.05
CA THR A 391 8.00 34.73 5.79
C THR A 391 7.29 35.31 7.01
N ILE A 392 6.50 34.49 7.74
CA ILE A 392 5.85 34.89 9.00
C ILE A 392 6.88 35.27 10.08
N LYS A 393 7.94 34.45 10.25
CA LYS A 393 8.98 34.72 11.25
C LYS A 393 9.74 36.00 10.94
N ASN A 394 10.05 36.25 9.67
CA ASN A 394 10.75 37.47 9.25
C ASN A 394 9.90 38.72 9.43
N TYR A 395 8.58 38.63 9.25
CA TYR A 395 7.69 39.77 9.48
C TYR A 395 7.53 40.12 10.97
N LYS A 396 7.65 39.13 11.87
CA LYS A 396 7.51 39.33 13.32
C LYS A 396 8.79 39.85 14.00
N ASN A 397 9.95 39.65 13.39
CA ASN A 397 11.27 40.11 13.87
C ASN A 397 11.61 41.46 13.25
#